data_AF-A0ABD0JG01-F1
#
_entry.id   AF-A0ABD0JG01-F1
#
_cell.length_a   1.000
_cell.length_b   1.000
_cell.length_c   1.000
_cell.angle_alpha   90.00
_cell.angle_beta   90.00
_cell.angle_gamma   90.00
#
_symmetry.space_group_name_H-M   'P 1'
#
loop_
_entity.id
_entity.type
_entity.pdbx_description
1 polymer ?
#
loop_
_entity_poly.entity_id
_entity_poly.type
_entity_poly.pdbx_seq_one_letter_code
_entity_poly.pdbx_strand_id
1 'polypeptide(L)'
;MDDESKSSVQDYLANLPPSSVSRGSRREIVVKLLLIGDAMVGKTSLVQRYVNNVFLHHYKETIGVDFTLKVLHWSDDLTIKIQLWDIAGMERCSAVTRAYYRNANGCLLMFDLADLATFNRIPRWKEDLDSKCRLPDGSTIPCLLLGNKSDLPQWAVTRDDMHEASERYSFTGWRDISVKDNVGVDEAL
;
A
#
# COMPACT_ATOMS: atom_id res chain seq x y z
N MET A 1 -21.40 20.35 5.86
CA MET A 1 -21.63 20.63 4.43
C MET A 1 -21.20 19.36 3.70
N ASP A 2 -21.85 18.23 4.01
CA ASP A 2 -21.24 16.89 3.86
C ASP A 2 -22.31 15.81 3.61
N ASP A 3 -23.20 16.01 2.63
CA ASP A 3 -24.23 15.00 2.30
C ASP A 3 -24.42 14.77 0.80
N GLU A 4 -24.06 15.73 -0.08
CA GLU A 4 -24.23 15.58 -1.53
C GLU A 4 -23.24 14.61 -2.20
N SER A 5 -22.04 14.41 -1.63
CA SER A 5 -20.99 13.59 -2.24
C SER A 5 -21.19 12.08 -2.09
N LYS A 6 -22.10 11.63 -1.22
CA LYS A 6 -22.39 10.20 -1.01
C LYS A 6 -23.50 9.67 -1.92
N SER A 7 -24.45 10.53 -2.31
CA SER A 7 -25.56 10.19 -3.21
C SER A 7 -25.06 9.83 -4.61
N SER A 8 -24.13 10.64 -5.14
CA SER A 8 -23.64 10.52 -6.52
C SER A 8 -22.92 9.20 -6.83
N VAL A 9 -22.27 8.58 -5.83
CA VAL A 9 -21.61 7.28 -6.00
C VAL A 9 -22.62 6.12 -6.03
N GLN A 10 -23.65 6.17 -5.17
CA GLN A 10 -24.70 5.16 -5.15
C GLN A 10 -25.58 5.22 -6.40
N ASP A 11 -25.90 6.44 -6.86
CA ASP A 11 -26.70 6.66 -8.07
C ASP A 11 -25.96 6.22 -9.36
N TYR A 12 -24.62 6.30 -9.37
CA TYR A 12 -23.80 5.81 -10.49
C TYR A 12 -23.76 4.28 -10.53
N LEU A 13 -23.68 3.62 -9.37
CA LEU A 13 -23.69 2.16 -9.27
C LEU A 13 -25.06 1.55 -9.61
N ALA A 14 -26.15 2.29 -9.36
CA ALA A 14 -27.51 1.83 -9.64
C ALA A 14 -27.92 1.90 -11.12
N ASN A 15 -27.22 2.70 -11.94
CA ASN A 15 -27.62 2.99 -13.33
C ASN A 15 -26.68 2.38 -14.40
N LEU A 16 -25.84 1.40 -14.03
CA LEU A 16 -25.05 0.67 -15.02
C LEU A 16 -25.98 -0.20 -15.89
N PRO A 17 -25.84 -0.18 -17.22
CA PRO A 17 -26.72 -0.93 -18.11
C PRO A 17 -26.58 -2.44 -17.86
N PRO A 18 -27.68 -3.21 -17.88
CA PRO A 18 -27.62 -4.65 -17.76
C PRO A 18 -26.99 -5.24 -19.03
N SER A 19 -25.74 -5.63 -18.96
CA SER A 19 -25.05 -6.34 -20.05
C SER A 19 -25.64 -7.75 -20.17
N SER A 20 -26.34 -7.98 -21.27
CA SER A 20 -26.76 -9.31 -21.71
C SER A 20 -25.57 -10.09 -22.29
N VAL A 21 -25.62 -11.41 -22.10
CA VAL A 21 -24.71 -12.50 -22.56
C VAL A 21 -23.98 -13.18 -21.40
N SER A 22 -24.49 -14.36 -21.01
CA SER A 22 -23.84 -15.29 -20.11
C SER A 22 -22.90 -16.23 -20.86
N ARG A 23 -21.60 -16.21 -20.52
CA ARG A 23 -20.61 -17.29 -20.73
C ARG A 23 -19.40 -17.04 -19.84
N GLY A 24 -19.28 -17.83 -18.76
CA GLY A 24 -18.23 -17.76 -17.74
C GLY A 24 -18.46 -16.66 -16.71
N SER A 25 -18.67 -17.00 -15.42
CA SER A 25 -18.74 -15.98 -14.38
C SER A 25 -17.39 -15.27 -14.32
N ARG A 26 -17.34 -14.00 -14.72
CA ARG A 26 -16.13 -13.17 -14.58
C ARG A 26 -15.77 -13.13 -13.10
N ARG A 27 -14.68 -13.79 -12.72
CA ARG A 27 -14.22 -13.87 -11.35
C ARG A 27 -13.64 -12.53 -10.96
N GLU A 28 -14.05 -12.04 -9.81
CA GLU A 28 -13.55 -10.81 -9.23
C GLU A 28 -12.88 -11.14 -7.90
N ILE A 29 -11.62 -10.72 -7.76
CA ILE A 29 -10.86 -10.85 -6.52
C ILE A 29 -10.57 -9.44 -6.01
N VAL A 30 -10.83 -9.22 -4.73
CA VAL A 30 -10.48 -7.98 -4.03
C VAL A 30 -9.26 -8.25 -3.16
N VAL A 31 -8.21 -7.44 -3.32
CA VAL A 31 -6.98 -7.53 -2.55
C VAL A 31 -6.79 -6.23 -1.79
N LYS A 32 -6.77 -6.30 -0.47
CA LYS A 32 -6.48 -5.15 0.41
C LYS A 32 -5.00 -5.11 0.75
N LEU A 33 -4.31 -4.06 0.31
CA LEU A 33 -2.91 -3.78 0.61
C LEU A 33 -2.81 -2.56 1.52
N LEU A 34 -2.13 -2.73 2.65
CA LEU A 34 -1.76 -1.63 3.53
C LEU A 34 -0.47 -0.99 3.04
N LEU A 35 -0.37 0.34 3.14
CA LEU A 35 0.88 1.06 3.00
C LEU A 35 1.22 1.70 4.34
N ILE A 36 2.28 1.22 4.98
CA ILE A 36 2.72 1.69 6.30
C ILE A 36 4.20 2.08 6.29
N GLY A 37 4.61 2.81 7.33
CA GLY A 37 5.92 3.43 7.41
C GLY A 37 5.82 4.87 7.89
N ASP A 38 6.97 5.46 8.17
CA ASP A 38 7.04 6.82 8.71
C ASP A 38 6.45 7.89 7.77
N ALA A 39 6.22 9.09 8.30
CA ALA A 39 5.82 10.23 7.48
C ALA A 39 6.91 10.55 6.45
N MET A 40 6.53 11.13 5.31
CA MET A 40 7.46 11.62 4.28
C MET A 40 8.35 10.57 3.57
N VAL A 41 8.18 9.27 3.87
CA VAL A 41 8.90 8.18 3.17
C VAL A 41 8.40 7.95 1.74
N GLY A 42 7.22 8.47 1.38
CA GLY A 42 6.69 8.45 0.00
C GLY A 42 5.51 7.52 -0.27
N LYS A 43 4.79 7.06 0.76
CA LYS A 43 3.62 6.15 0.63
C LYS A 43 2.52 6.71 -0.27
N THR A 44 2.07 7.93 -0.01
CA THR A 44 1.06 8.62 -0.82
C THR A 44 1.55 8.82 -2.26
N SER A 45 2.82 9.18 -2.43
CA SER A 45 3.44 9.33 -3.74
C SER A 45 3.46 7.99 -4.51
N LEU A 46 3.68 6.85 -3.84
CA LEU A 46 3.62 5.52 -4.45
C LEU A 46 2.22 5.26 -5.00
N VAL A 47 1.19 5.50 -4.19
CA VAL A 47 -0.21 5.30 -4.62
C VAL A 47 -0.53 6.17 -5.83
N GLN A 48 -0.18 7.46 -5.78
CA GLN A 48 -0.41 8.39 -6.88
C GLN A 48 0.36 7.98 -8.15
N ARG A 49 1.60 7.52 -8.01
CA ARG A 49 2.40 7.04 -9.14
C ARG A 49 1.79 5.79 -9.75
N TYR A 50 1.47 4.78 -8.96
CA TYR A 50 0.94 3.51 -9.48
C TYR A 50 -0.47 3.65 -10.10
N VAL A 51 -1.31 4.49 -9.51
CA VAL A 51 -2.70 4.62 -9.95
C VAL A 51 -2.83 5.61 -11.11
N ASN A 52 -2.24 6.80 -10.96
CA ASN A 52 -2.42 7.92 -11.87
C ASN A 52 -1.21 8.20 -12.79
N ASN A 53 -0.09 7.51 -12.58
CA ASN A 53 1.19 7.80 -13.23
C ASN A 53 1.65 9.27 -13.03
N VAL A 54 1.42 9.80 -11.83
CA VAL A 54 1.79 11.19 -11.47
C VAL A 54 2.70 11.18 -10.24
N PHE A 55 3.69 12.07 -10.24
CA PHE A 55 4.47 12.44 -9.06
C PHE A 55 4.33 13.93 -8.78
N LEU A 56 3.92 14.28 -7.56
CA LEU A 56 3.75 15.65 -7.11
C LEU A 56 4.94 16.04 -6.23
N HIS A 57 5.67 17.09 -6.60
CA HIS A 57 6.76 17.64 -5.78
C HIS A 57 6.25 18.34 -4.52
N HIS A 58 5.02 18.87 -4.55
CA HIS A 58 4.41 19.52 -3.40
C HIS A 58 3.83 18.49 -2.45
N TYR A 59 4.45 18.38 -1.27
CA TYR A 59 4.02 17.50 -0.22
C TYR A 59 2.72 18.00 0.44
N LYS A 60 1.79 17.07 0.63
CA LYS A 60 0.66 17.21 1.55
C LYS A 60 0.68 16.00 2.47
N GLU A 61 0.64 16.23 3.78
CA GLU A 61 0.58 15.15 4.75
C GLU A 61 -0.75 14.42 4.61
N THR A 62 -0.73 13.09 4.67
CA THR A 62 -1.95 12.31 4.84
C THR A 62 -2.45 12.49 6.27
N ILE A 63 -3.70 12.90 6.42
CA ILE A 63 -4.40 12.97 7.70
C ILE A 63 -5.21 11.67 7.84
N GLY A 64 -4.96 10.87 8.87
CA GLY A 64 -5.63 9.59 9.07
C GLY A 64 -5.26 8.51 8.04
N VAL A 65 -6.16 8.28 7.08
CA VAL A 65 -6.04 7.24 6.06
C VAL A 65 -6.65 7.71 4.74
N ASP A 66 -6.01 7.38 3.62
CA ASP A 66 -6.58 7.54 2.29
C ASP A 66 -6.78 6.17 1.63
N PHE A 67 -7.83 6.07 0.81
CA PHE A 67 -8.23 4.84 0.13
C PHE A 67 -8.22 5.07 -1.39
N THR A 68 -7.50 4.22 -2.11
CA THR A 68 -7.51 4.23 -3.57
C THR A 68 -7.77 2.83 -4.13
N LEU A 69 -8.62 2.73 -5.16
CA LEU A 69 -8.93 1.49 -5.85
C LEU A 69 -8.24 1.45 -7.22
N LYS A 70 -7.43 0.43 -7.47
CA LYS A 70 -6.89 0.08 -8.79
C LYS A 70 -7.58 -1.18 -9.30
N VAL A 71 -8.11 -1.13 -10.52
CA VAL A 71 -8.71 -2.29 -11.19
C VAL A 71 -7.74 -2.79 -12.25
N LEU A 72 -7.35 -4.07 -12.15
CA LEU A 72 -6.52 -4.77 -13.11
C LEU A 72 -7.34 -5.86 -13.81
N HIS A 73 -7.31 -5.85 -15.13
CA HIS A 73 -7.89 -6.93 -15.93
C HIS A 73 -6.79 -7.95 -16.22
N TRP A 74 -6.71 -8.98 -15.39
CA TRP A 74 -5.64 -9.99 -15.46
C TRP A 74 -5.82 -10.96 -16.63
N SER A 75 -7.07 -11.36 -16.88
CA SER A 75 -7.49 -12.17 -18.03
C SER A 75 -8.94 -11.84 -18.38
N ASP A 76 -9.45 -12.39 -19.48
CA ASP A 76 -10.85 -12.21 -19.91
C ASP A 76 -11.84 -12.58 -18.79
N ASP A 77 -11.50 -13.58 -17.98
CA ASP A 77 -12.33 -14.12 -16.90
C ASP A 77 -11.92 -13.65 -15.49
N LEU A 78 -10.83 -12.90 -15.32
CA LEU A 78 -10.34 -12.47 -14.01
C LEU A 78 -10.09 -10.97 -13.91
N THR A 79 -10.78 -10.32 -12.97
CA THR A 79 -10.53 -8.94 -12.58
C THR A 79 -10.02 -8.89 -11.14
N ILE A 80 -8.92 -8.19 -10.93
CA ILE A 80 -8.31 -7.97 -9.62
C ILE A 80 -8.54 -6.51 -9.22
N LYS A 81 -9.18 -6.30 -8.07
CA LYS A 81 -9.45 -5.00 -7.47
C LYS A 81 -8.50 -4.80 -6.30
N ILE A 82 -7.45 -4.02 -6.50
CA ILE A 82 -6.47 -3.69 -5.45
C ILE A 82 -6.96 -2.46 -4.70
N GLN A 83 -7.22 -2.65 -3.41
CA GLN A 83 -7.51 -1.58 -2.46
C GLN A 83 -6.22 -1.16 -1.77
N LEU A 84 -5.73 0.04 -2.09
CA LEU A 84 -4.55 0.65 -1.49
C LEU A 84 -4.99 1.52 -0.31
N TRP A 85 -4.52 1.17 0.88
CA TRP A 85 -4.81 1.88 2.13
C TRP A 85 -3.55 2.64 2.57
N ASP A 86 -3.44 3.91 2.18
CA ASP A 86 -2.34 4.81 2.56
C ASP A 86 -2.57 5.34 3.98
N ILE A 87 -1.77 4.88 4.94
CA ILE A 87 -1.95 5.21 6.35
C ILE A 87 -0.95 6.30 6.74
N ALA A 88 -1.44 7.35 7.39
CA ALA A 88 -0.61 8.44 7.87
C ALA A 88 0.52 7.92 8.78
N GLY A 89 1.76 8.33 8.50
CA GLY A 89 2.94 7.85 9.24
C GLY A 89 3.07 8.43 10.67
N MET A 90 2.24 9.43 11.01
CA MET A 90 2.21 10.08 12.33
C MET A 90 1.19 9.45 13.28
N GLU A 91 0.22 8.69 12.77
CA GLU A 91 -0.95 8.28 13.56
C GLU A 91 -0.74 6.92 14.21
N ARG A 92 -0.45 6.91 15.51
CA ARG A 92 -0.27 5.69 16.33
C ARG A 92 -1.37 5.50 17.38
N CYS A 93 -2.60 5.90 17.09
CA CYS A 93 -3.73 5.53 17.94
C CYS A 93 -4.09 4.06 17.71
N SER A 94 -3.78 3.21 18.70
CA SER A 94 -3.86 1.74 18.58
C SER A 94 -5.25 1.23 18.14
N ALA A 95 -6.34 1.82 18.65
CA ALA A 95 -7.70 1.43 18.30
C ALA A 95 -8.05 1.76 16.84
N VAL A 96 -7.69 2.96 16.38
CA VAL A 96 -7.93 3.43 15.01
C VAL A 96 -7.11 2.60 14.01
N THR A 97 -5.84 2.36 14.33
CA THR A 97 -4.93 1.55 13.50
C THR A 97 -5.45 0.12 13.32
N ARG A 98 -5.98 -0.50 14.38
CA ARG A 98 -6.55 -1.86 14.32
C ARG A 98 -7.76 -1.93 13.38
N ALA A 99 -8.56 -0.88 13.28
CA ALA A 99 -9.68 -0.83 12.34
C ALA A 99 -9.19 -0.81 10.89
N TYR A 100 -8.13 -0.03 10.59
CA TYR A 100 -7.55 0.04 9.24
C TYR A 100 -6.88 -1.26 8.81
N TYR A 101 -6.20 -1.96 9.72
CA TYR A 101 -5.46 -3.17 9.37
C TYR A 101 -6.36 -4.39 9.16
N ARG A 102 -7.59 -4.36 9.71
CA ARG A 102 -8.51 -5.49 9.67
C ARG A 102 -8.71 -6.00 8.24
N ASN A 103 -8.60 -7.33 8.10
CA ASN A 103 -8.79 -8.07 6.84
C ASN A 103 -7.84 -7.65 5.71
N ALA A 104 -6.66 -7.10 6.01
CA ALA A 104 -5.64 -6.88 4.99
C ALA A 104 -5.13 -8.21 4.44
N ASN A 105 -4.90 -8.26 3.13
CA ASN A 105 -4.34 -9.42 2.44
C ASN A 105 -2.80 -9.34 2.36
N GLY A 106 -2.24 -8.14 2.40
CA GLY A 106 -0.80 -7.90 2.39
C GLY A 106 -0.45 -6.48 2.82
N CYS A 107 0.85 -6.21 2.90
CA CYS A 107 1.37 -4.92 3.36
C CYS A 107 2.64 -4.53 2.61
N LEU A 108 2.72 -3.26 2.22
CA LEU A 108 3.94 -2.59 1.79
C LEU A 108 4.42 -1.73 2.95
N LEU A 109 5.60 -2.06 3.47
CA LEU A 109 6.21 -1.33 4.58
C LEU A 109 7.40 -0.55 4.03
N MET A 110 7.30 0.77 4.03
CA MET A 110 8.19 1.67 3.31
C MET A 110 9.05 2.53 4.24
N PHE A 111 10.29 2.76 3.85
CA PHE A 111 11.22 3.70 4.47
C PHE A 111 11.96 4.53 3.41
N ASP A 112 12.71 5.53 3.85
CA ASP A 112 13.55 6.38 3.00
C ASP A 112 15.00 5.90 3.06
N LEU A 113 15.58 5.51 1.91
CA LEU A 113 16.97 5.04 1.82
C LEU A 113 17.99 6.07 2.29
N ALA A 114 17.68 7.36 2.23
CA ALA A 114 18.55 8.44 2.69
C ALA A 114 18.39 8.76 4.18
N ASP A 115 17.41 8.18 4.88
CA ASP A 115 17.12 8.46 6.29
C ASP A 115 17.13 7.18 7.15
N LEU A 116 18.26 6.95 7.80
CA LEU A 116 18.47 5.81 8.72
C LEU A 116 17.45 5.77 9.87
N ALA A 117 16.90 6.90 10.31
CA ALA A 117 15.93 6.91 11.40
C ALA A 117 14.61 6.24 10.98
N THR A 118 14.23 6.37 9.70
CA THR A 118 13.04 5.69 9.15
C THR A 118 13.25 4.17 9.10
N PHE A 119 14.46 3.73 8.74
CA PHE A 119 14.84 2.32 8.73
C PHE A 119 14.90 1.70 10.13
N ASN A 120 15.44 2.42 11.12
CA ASN A 120 15.48 1.96 12.51
C ASN A 120 14.08 1.76 13.13
N ARG A 121 13.02 2.31 12.51
CA ARG A 121 11.62 2.16 12.97
C ARG A 121 10.87 1.01 12.29
N ILE A 122 11.46 0.36 11.30
CA ILE A 122 10.90 -0.81 10.60
C ILE A 122 10.51 -1.95 11.55
N PRO A 123 11.31 -2.34 12.55
CA PRO A 123 10.93 -3.42 13.46
C PRO A 123 9.64 -3.10 14.23
N ARG A 124 9.48 -1.84 14.65
CA ARG A 124 8.29 -1.37 15.36
C ARG A 124 7.05 -1.38 14.46
N TRP A 125 7.18 -0.98 13.19
CA TRP A 125 6.08 -1.05 12.24
C TRP A 125 5.67 -2.50 11.94
N LYS A 126 6.64 -3.41 11.81
CA LYS A 126 6.40 -4.83 11.57
C LYS A 126 5.71 -5.50 12.76
N GLU A 127 6.18 -5.24 13.98
CA GLU A 127 5.56 -5.74 15.21
C GLU A 127 4.12 -5.23 15.36
N ASP A 128 3.89 -3.95 15.07
CA ASP A 128 2.56 -3.34 15.11
C ASP A 128 1.60 -4.03 14.13
N LEU A 129 2.06 -4.33 12.91
CA LEU A 129 1.31 -5.07 11.90
C LEU A 129 0.96 -6.49 12.38
N ASP A 130 1.97 -7.25 12.80
CA ASP A 130 1.81 -8.67 13.16
C ASP A 130 0.97 -8.86 14.43
N SER A 131 0.90 -7.85 15.30
CA SER A 131 0.05 -7.86 16.51
C SER A 131 -1.44 -7.58 16.22
N LYS A 132 -1.75 -7.01 15.05
CA LYS A 132 -3.09 -6.51 14.71
C LYS A 132 -3.74 -7.23 13.53
N CYS A 133 -2.96 -7.83 12.63
CA CYS A 133 -3.47 -8.46 11.43
C CYS A 133 -2.83 -9.83 11.18
N ARG A 134 -3.68 -10.83 10.97
CA ARG A 134 -3.31 -12.20 10.63
C ARG A 134 -4.23 -12.72 9.53
N LEU A 135 -3.73 -13.68 8.76
CA LEU A 135 -4.53 -14.44 7.81
C LEU A 135 -5.50 -15.39 8.57
N PRO A 136 -6.54 -15.91 7.89
CA PRO A 136 -7.51 -16.82 8.53
C PRO A 136 -6.91 -18.09 9.14
N ASP A 137 -5.76 -18.53 8.64
CA ASP A 137 -5.00 -19.68 9.16
C ASP A 137 -4.12 -19.33 10.37
N GLY A 138 -4.12 -18.07 10.81
CA GLY A 138 -3.34 -17.55 11.93
C GLY A 138 -1.92 -17.07 11.58
N SER A 139 -1.49 -17.21 10.32
CA SER A 139 -0.18 -16.72 9.88
C SER A 139 -0.15 -15.19 9.84
N THR A 140 1.05 -14.59 9.85
CA THR A 140 1.20 -13.17 9.52
C THR A 140 0.86 -12.93 8.06
N ILE A 141 0.36 -11.74 7.72
CA ILE A 141 0.11 -11.38 6.33
C ILE A 141 1.45 -11.18 5.60
N PRO A 142 1.53 -11.45 4.28
CA PRO A 142 2.73 -11.16 3.50
C PRO A 142 3.05 -9.66 3.55
N CYS A 143 4.32 -9.33 3.75
CA CYS A 143 4.79 -7.96 3.88
C CYS A 143 6.08 -7.74 3.11
N LEU A 144 6.07 -6.79 2.17
CA LEU A 144 7.23 -6.41 1.36
C LEU A 144 7.89 -5.16 1.96
N LEU A 145 9.22 -5.20 2.14
CA LEU A 145 10.01 -4.06 2.59
C LEU A 145 10.44 -3.20 1.40
N LEU A 146 10.12 -1.90 1.44
CA LEU A 146 10.44 -0.96 0.36
C LEU A 146 11.39 0.14 0.85
N GLY A 147 12.60 0.18 0.30
CA GLY A 147 13.51 1.31 0.45
C GLY A 147 13.25 2.31 -0.68
N ASN A 148 12.53 3.39 -0.40
CA ASN A 148 12.20 4.39 -1.41
C ASN A 148 13.30 5.46 -1.53
N LYS A 149 13.21 6.28 -2.58
CA LYS A 149 14.11 7.38 -2.93
C LYS A 149 15.50 6.89 -3.35
N SER A 150 15.53 5.76 -4.06
CA SER A 150 16.77 5.21 -4.64
C SER A 150 17.43 6.15 -5.67
N ASP A 151 16.70 7.16 -6.16
CA ASP A 151 17.24 8.25 -6.99
C ASP A 151 18.17 9.22 -6.25
N LEU A 152 18.16 9.22 -4.91
CA LEU A 152 19.07 10.06 -4.14
C LEU A 152 20.49 9.49 -4.16
N PRO A 153 21.52 10.36 -4.27
CA PRO A 153 22.90 9.94 -4.48
C PRO A 153 23.57 9.33 -3.24
N GLN A 154 22.99 9.54 -2.06
CA GLN A 154 23.56 9.08 -0.79
C GLN A 154 22.49 8.29 -0.04
N TRP A 155 22.77 7.00 0.16
CA TRP A 155 21.93 6.13 0.98
C TRP A 155 22.58 5.95 2.33
N ALA A 156 21.76 6.05 3.38
CA ALA A 156 22.15 5.72 4.75
C ALA A 156 21.94 4.23 5.07
N VAL A 157 21.24 3.50 4.20
CA VAL A 157 20.92 2.08 4.33
C VAL A 157 21.32 1.36 3.05
N THR A 158 22.06 0.27 3.18
CA THR A 158 22.53 -0.54 2.05
C THR A 158 21.54 -1.66 1.70
N ARG A 159 21.74 -2.28 0.55
CA ARG A 159 20.99 -3.48 0.14
C ARG A 159 21.22 -4.66 1.09
N ASP A 160 22.43 -4.78 1.64
CA ASP A 160 22.75 -5.84 2.60
C ASP A 160 21.99 -5.64 3.92
N ASP A 161 21.88 -4.39 4.40
CA ASP A 161 21.06 -4.06 5.57
C ASP A 161 19.58 -4.44 5.34
N MET A 162 19.05 -4.16 4.14
CA MET A 162 17.68 -4.52 3.76
C MET A 162 17.49 -6.04 3.70
N HIS A 163 18.47 -6.77 3.17
CA HIS A 163 18.46 -8.22 3.12
C HIS A 163 18.46 -8.81 4.54
N GLU A 164 19.36 -8.37 5.41
CA GLU A 164 19.43 -8.82 6.80
C GLU A 164 18.12 -8.52 7.54
N ALA A 165 17.57 -7.32 7.38
CA ALA A 165 16.28 -6.96 7.97
C ALA A 165 15.13 -7.81 7.41
N SER A 166 15.14 -8.12 6.11
CA SER A 166 14.13 -8.96 5.46
C SER A 166 14.08 -10.35 6.10
N GLU A 167 15.23 -10.99 6.29
CA GLU A 167 15.32 -12.30 6.94
C GLU A 167 14.96 -12.23 8.43
N ARG A 168 15.57 -11.27 9.14
CA ARG A 168 15.41 -11.11 10.59
C ARG A 168 13.97 -10.86 11.03
N TYR A 169 13.20 -10.10 10.24
CA TYR A 169 11.83 -9.73 10.57
C TYR A 169 10.79 -10.44 9.70
N SER A 170 11.20 -11.46 8.94
CA SER A 170 10.33 -12.31 8.11
C SER A 170 9.47 -11.52 7.12
N PHE A 171 10.09 -10.57 6.41
CA PHE A 171 9.47 -9.98 5.23
C PHE A 171 9.47 -10.98 4.07
N THR A 172 8.46 -10.92 3.20
CA THR A 172 8.39 -11.79 2.02
C THR A 172 9.42 -11.43 0.95
N GLY A 173 10.04 -10.26 1.09
CA GLY A 173 11.12 -9.78 0.24
C GLY A 173 11.39 -8.30 0.52
N TRP A 174 12.35 -7.75 -0.22
CA TRP A 174 12.69 -6.34 -0.16
C TRP A 174 13.03 -5.80 -1.55
N ARG A 175 12.84 -4.48 -1.76
CA ARG A 175 13.27 -3.77 -2.98
C ARG A 175 13.65 -2.33 -2.69
N ASP A 176 14.72 -1.83 -3.32
CA ASP A 176 14.93 -0.40 -3.49
C ASP A 176 14.11 0.11 -4.68
N ILE A 177 13.42 1.24 -4.51
CA ILE A 177 12.56 1.85 -5.53
C ILE A 177 12.76 3.37 -5.60
N SER A 178 12.43 3.96 -6.74
CA SER A 178 12.24 5.41 -6.86
C SER A 178 10.84 5.68 -7.39
N VAL A 179 9.97 6.14 -6.50
CA VAL A 179 8.63 6.61 -6.87
C VAL A 179 8.69 7.82 -7.81
N LYS A 180 9.70 8.68 -7.61
CA LYS A 180 9.92 9.89 -8.41
C LYS A 180 10.24 9.52 -9.86
N ASP A 181 11.25 8.66 -10.04
CA ASP A 181 11.75 8.26 -11.35
C ASP A 181 11.01 7.04 -11.94
N ASN A 182 9.98 6.55 -11.24
CA ASN A 182 9.18 5.37 -11.60
C ASN A 182 10.00 4.08 -11.78
N VAL A 183 10.96 3.86 -10.89
CA VAL A 183 11.82 2.67 -10.89
C VAL A 183 11.32 1.68 -9.83
N GLY A 184 10.96 0.47 -10.25
CA GLY A 184 10.57 -0.62 -9.35
C GLY A 184 9.16 -0.51 -8.76
N VAL A 185 8.33 0.45 -9.23
CA VAL A 185 6.99 0.72 -8.69
C VAL A 185 6.00 -0.37 -9.09
N ASP A 186 5.97 -0.74 -10.37
CA ASP A 186 5.05 -1.75 -10.88
C ASP A 186 5.46 -3.16 -10.43
N GLU A 187 6.76 -3.43 -10.30
CA GLU A 187 7.28 -4.71 -9.81
C GLU A 187 7.06 -4.93 -8.30
N ALA A 188 6.73 -3.87 -7.56
CA ALA A 188 6.40 -3.92 -6.15
C ALA A 188 4.90 -4.17 -5.87
N LEU A 189 4.01 -3.97 -6.86
CA LEU A 189 2.54 -3.95 -6.72
C LEU A 189 1.82 -4.87 -7.71
#